data_AF-A0A958FC28-F1
#
_entry.id   AF-A0A958FC28-F1
#
_cell.length_a   1.000
_cell.length_b   1.000
_cell.length_c   1.000
_cell.angle_alpha   90.00
_cell.angle_beta   90.00
_cell.angle_gamma   90.00
#
_symmetry.space_group_name_H-M   'P 1'
#
loop_
_entity.id
_entity.type
_entity.pdbx_description
1 polymer ?
#
loop_
_entity_poly.entity_id
_entity_poly.type
_entity_poly.pdbx_seq_one_letter_code
_entity_poly.pdbx_strand_id
1 'polypeptide(L)'
;MSRPQTSGLTRSLGLLGLAATGICSMLGAAINVVPFMIQRNVPGIGPYVLPAFLFAAVPAIFAALAYAILASAMPRAGGSYVYASRALNPYLGFVASFSQWF
;
A
#
# COMPACT_ATOMS: atom_id res chain seq x y z
N MET A 1 -16.58 23.84 31.49
CA MET A 1 -15.10 23.87 31.43
C MET A 1 -14.68 23.29 30.08
N SER A 2 -14.51 24.15 29.08
CA SER A 2 -14.17 23.80 27.70
C SER A 2 -12.67 23.58 27.59
N ARG A 3 -12.24 22.37 27.19
CA ARG A 3 -10.82 22.07 26.93
C ARG A 3 -10.31 22.92 25.76
N PRO A 4 -9.07 23.45 25.82
CA PRO A 4 -8.50 24.23 24.72
C PRO A 4 -8.39 23.35 23.47
N GLN A 5 -8.92 23.83 22.35
CA GLN A 5 -8.86 23.13 21.06
C GLN A 5 -7.42 23.25 20.52
N THR A 6 -6.66 22.16 20.57
CA THR A 6 -5.40 22.05 19.82
C THR A 6 -5.73 21.99 18.33
N SER A 7 -5.17 22.91 17.53
CA SER A 7 -5.35 23.01 16.07
C SER A 7 -4.62 21.87 15.33
N GLY A 8 -5.06 20.63 15.54
CA GLY A 8 -4.44 19.43 14.96
C GLY A 8 -5.45 18.34 14.65
N LEU A 9 -5.10 17.44 13.73
CA LEU A 9 -5.92 16.29 13.35
C LEU A 9 -6.14 15.36 14.56
N THR A 10 -7.40 15.09 14.90
CA THR A 10 -7.75 14.09 15.91
C THR A 10 -7.52 12.67 15.37
N ARG A 11 -6.83 11.82 16.13
CA ARG A 11 -6.67 10.39 15.79
C ARG A 11 -7.96 9.63 16.11
N SER A 12 -8.92 9.71 15.19
CA SER A 12 -10.22 9.01 15.30
C SER A 12 -10.31 7.72 14.50
N LEU A 13 -9.34 7.43 13.62
CA LEU A 13 -9.38 6.25 12.75
C LEU A 13 -9.00 4.99 13.55
N GLY A 14 -9.99 4.15 13.84
CA GLY A 14 -9.79 2.84 14.47
C GLY A 14 -9.32 1.77 13.48
N LEU A 15 -9.04 0.58 14.00
CA LEU A 15 -8.53 -0.57 13.21
C LEU A 15 -9.42 -0.92 12.02
N LEU A 16 -10.75 -0.95 12.23
CA LEU A 16 -11.70 -1.25 11.16
C LEU A 16 -11.68 -0.18 10.06
N GLY A 17 -11.62 1.10 10.42
CA GLY A 17 -11.54 2.19 9.43
C GLY A 17 -10.24 2.15 8.63
N LEU A 18 -9.12 1.84 9.29
CA LEU A 18 -7.83 1.66 8.65
C LEU A 18 -7.82 0.47 7.68
N ALA A 19 -8.32 -0.69 8.13
CA ALA A 19 -8.42 -1.89 7.32
C ALA A 19 -9.35 -1.70 6.11
N ALA A 20 -10.53 -1.11 6.34
CA ALA A 20 -11.48 -0.81 5.26
C ALA A 20 -10.87 0.11 4.21
N THR A 21 -10.15 1.15 4.62
CA THR A 21 -9.46 2.06 3.69
C THR A 21 -8.42 1.32 2.84
N GLY A 22 -7.60 0.45 3.47
CA GLY A 22 -6.62 -0.35 2.75
C GLY A 22 -7.25 -1.32 1.75
N ILE A 23 -8.32 -2.03 2.16
CA ILE A 23 -9.04 -2.98 1.29
C ILE A 23 -9.67 -2.25 0.10
N CYS A 24 -10.39 -1.15 0.34
CA CYS A 24 -11.01 -0.35 -0.71
C CYS A 24 -9.97 0.20 -1.71
N SER A 25 -8.82 0.66 -1.20
CA SER A 25 -7.73 1.15 -2.05
C SER A 25 -7.16 0.06 -2.97
N MET A 26 -7.11 -1.20 -2.52
CA MET A 26 -6.56 -2.30 -3.30
C MET A 26 -7.58 -2.87 -4.31
N LEU A 27 -8.84 -3.04 -3.90
CA LEU A 27 -9.87 -3.66 -4.74
C LEU A 27 -10.20 -2.86 -6.01
N GLY A 28 -10.15 -1.52 -5.94
CA GLY A 28 -10.61 -0.63 -7.02
C GLY A 28 -10.00 -0.96 -8.38
N ALA A 29 -8.68 -0.82 -8.52
CA ALA A 29 -7.99 -1.10 -9.78
C ALA A 29 -7.67 -2.59 -9.96
N ALA A 30 -7.37 -3.32 -8.89
CA ALA A 30 -6.85 -4.68 -8.99
C ALA A 30 -7.84 -5.67 -9.61
N ILE A 31 -9.13 -5.58 -9.27
CA ILE A 31 -10.13 -6.53 -9.79
C ILE A 31 -10.64 -6.12 -11.17
N ASN A 32 -10.78 -4.81 -11.41
CA ASN A 32 -11.39 -4.32 -12.65
C ASN A 32 -10.41 -4.24 -13.83
N VAL A 33 -9.12 -3.96 -13.57
CA VAL A 33 -8.14 -3.67 -14.64
C VAL A 33 -7.20 -4.84 -14.90
N VAL A 34 -6.66 -5.45 -13.83
CA VAL A 34 -5.58 -6.44 -13.96
C VAL A 34 -6.01 -7.71 -14.70
N PRO A 35 -7.20 -8.31 -14.45
CA PRO A 35 -7.62 -9.51 -15.20
C PRO A 35 -7.79 -9.26 -16.69
N PHE A 36 -8.25 -8.05 -17.07
CA PHE A 36 -8.37 -7.65 -18.48
C PHE A 36 -6.99 -7.45 -19.10
N MET A 37 -6.06 -6.81 -18.39
CA MET A 37 -4.68 -6.63 -18.86
C MET A 37 -3.98 -7.98 -19.05
N ILE A 38 -4.15 -8.93 -18.13
CA ILE A 38 -3.55 -10.25 -18.22
C ILE A 38 -4.08 -11.01 -19.45
N GLN A 39 -5.39 -11.01 -19.66
CA GLN A 39 -5.99 -11.65 -20.84
C GLN A 39 -5.55 -11.01 -22.17
N ARG A 40 -5.37 -9.68 -22.18
CA ARG A 40 -4.86 -8.96 -23.35
C ARG A 40 -3.40 -9.29 -23.67
N ASN A 41 -2.55 -9.39 -22.66
CA ASN A 41 -1.12 -9.63 -22.84
C ASN A 41 -0.77 -11.11 -23.05
N VAL A 42 -1.59 -12.03 -22.54
CA VAL A 42 -1.38 -13.47 -22.66
C VAL A 42 -2.60 -14.14 -23.30
N PRO A 43 -2.59 -14.34 -24.63
CA PRO A 43 -3.67 -15.02 -25.33
C PRO A 43 -3.87 -16.44 -24.80
N GLY A 44 -5.11 -16.81 -24.49
CA GLY A 44 -5.45 -18.18 -24.05
C GLY A 44 -5.26 -18.47 -22.56
N ILE A 45 -4.89 -17.47 -21.75
CA ILE A 45 -4.67 -17.68 -20.31
C ILE A 45 -5.95 -18.03 -19.52
N GLY A 46 -7.14 -17.67 -20.02
CA GLY A 46 -8.49 -17.88 -19.44
C GLY A 46 -8.57 -18.50 -18.04
N PRO A 47 -8.47 -19.84 -17.89
CA PRO A 47 -8.61 -20.52 -16.59
C PRO A 47 -7.46 -20.25 -15.60
N TYR A 48 -6.28 -19.89 -16.10
CA TYR A 48 -5.05 -19.72 -15.33
C TYR A 48 -4.89 -18.34 -14.69
N VAL A 49 -5.81 -17.40 -14.91
CA VAL A 49 -5.75 -16.07 -14.28
C VAL A 49 -5.81 -16.18 -12.75
N LEU A 50 -6.73 -17.01 -12.22
CA LEU A 50 -6.88 -17.20 -10.78
C LEU A 50 -5.63 -17.82 -10.11
N PRO A 51 -5.06 -18.93 -10.61
CA PRO A 51 -3.81 -19.47 -10.04
C PRO A 51 -2.61 -18.54 -10.22
N ALA A 52 -2.54 -17.73 -11.29
CA ALA A 52 -1.50 -16.71 -11.44
C ALA A 52 -1.62 -15.61 -10.35
N PHE A 53 -2.84 -15.19 -10.02
CA PHE A 53 -3.10 -14.26 -8.91
C PHE A 53 -2.70 -14.85 -7.55
N LEU A 54 -3.02 -16.12 -7.30
CA LEU A 54 -2.61 -16.80 -6.08
C LEU A 54 -1.09 -16.90 -5.97
N PHE A 55 -0.40 -17.18 -7.08
CA PHE A 55 1.05 -17.19 -7.10
C PHE A 55 1.64 -15.80 -6.83
N ALA A 56 1.07 -14.74 -7.44
CA ALA A 56 1.48 -13.36 -7.19
C ALA A 56 1.21 -12.89 -5.75
N ALA A 57 0.24 -13.48 -5.05
CA ALA A 57 -0.03 -13.17 -3.64
C ALA A 57 1.12 -13.56 -2.71
N VAL A 58 1.93 -14.56 -3.07
CA VAL A 58 3.05 -15.02 -2.24
C VAL A 58 4.09 -13.92 -2.00
N PRO A 59 4.74 -13.32 -3.02
CA PRO A 59 5.66 -12.19 -2.80
C PRO A 59 4.95 -10.97 -2.20
N ALA A 60 3.66 -10.76 -2.50
CA ALA A 60 2.89 -9.66 -1.92
C ALA A 60 2.74 -9.77 -0.40
N ILE A 61 2.57 -10.98 0.14
CA ILE A 61 2.51 -11.22 1.60
C ILE A 61 3.85 -10.86 2.26
N PHE A 62 4.98 -11.26 1.67
CA PHE A 62 6.29 -10.90 2.20
C PHE A 62 6.52 -9.39 2.20
N ALA A 63 6.12 -8.70 1.13
CA ALA A 63 6.16 -7.25 1.07
C ALA A 63 5.25 -6.61 2.15
N ALA A 64 4.02 -7.11 2.32
CA ALA A 64 3.08 -6.61 3.33
C ALA A 64 3.63 -6.78 4.75
N LEU A 65 4.30 -7.89 5.06
CA LEU A 65 4.96 -8.11 6.34
C LEU A 65 6.11 -7.13 6.56
N ALA A 66 6.96 -6.90 5.55
CA ALA A 66 8.03 -5.92 5.64
C ALA A 66 7.49 -4.51 5.92
N TYR A 67 6.41 -4.12 5.22
CA TYR A 67 5.72 -2.85 5.47
C TYR A 67 5.07 -2.78 6.84
N ALA A 68 4.50 -3.88 7.35
CA ALA A 68 3.92 -3.93 8.69
C ALA A 68 4.97 -3.73 9.79
N ILE A 69 6.13 -4.39 9.67
CA ILE A 69 7.26 -4.22 10.59
C ILE A 69 7.71 -2.76 10.58
N LEU A 70 7.89 -2.18 9.39
CA LEU A 70 8.38 -0.81 9.24
C LEU A 70 7.38 0.25 9.71
N ALA A 71 6.09 0.02 9.48
CA ALA A 71 5.00 0.86 10.00
C ALA A 71 4.93 0.83 11.54
N SER A 72 5.15 -0.33 12.14
CA SER A 72 5.22 -0.45 13.61
C SER A 72 6.47 0.20 14.20
N ALA A 73 7.62 0.07 13.53
CA ALA A 73 8.89 0.67 13.96
C ALA A 73 8.91 2.20 13.77
N MET A 74 8.23 2.72 12.75
CA MET A 74 8.20 4.14 12.39
C MET A 74 6.74 4.64 12.27
N PRO A 75 6.02 4.87 13.39
CA PRO A 75 4.60 5.22 13.39
C PRO A 75 4.39 6.72 13.07
N ARG A 76 4.87 7.15 11.91
CA ARG A 76 4.72 8.51 11.37
C ARG A 76 4.01 8.47 10.02
N ALA A 77 3.23 9.50 9.74
CA ALA A 77 2.62 9.68 8.43
C ALA A 77 3.71 9.96 7.38
N GLY A 78 3.64 9.27 6.24
CA GLY A 78 4.54 9.48 5.09
C GLY A 78 4.99 8.24 4.32
N GLY A 79 4.55 7.03 4.72
CA GLY A 79 4.65 5.82 3.91
C GLY A 79 6.08 5.45 3.48
N SER A 80 6.23 4.97 2.24
CA SER A 80 7.51 4.50 1.68
C SER A 80 8.61 5.57 1.68
N TYR A 81 8.26 6.86 1.55
CA TYR A 81 9.22 7.95 1.66
C TYR A 81 9.89 8.00 3.04
N VAL A 82 9.10 7.94 4.11
CA VAL A 82 9.63 7.98 5.49
C VAL A 82 10.51 6.77 5.76
N TYR A 83 10.11 5.61 5.26
CA TYR A 83 10.86 4.37 5.37
C TYR A 83 12.22 4.44 4.67
N ALA A 84 12.24 4.81 3.40
CA ALA A 84 13.46 4.88 2.60
C ALA A 84 14.39 6.04 3.02
N SER A 85 13.82 7.21 3.34
CA SER A 85 14.60 8.37 3.79
C SER A 85 15.31 8.14 5.12
N ARG A 86 14.72 7.32 6.00
CA ARG A 86 15.31 6.97 7.30
C ARG A 86 16.29 5.80 7.22
N ALA A 87 16.05 4.84 6.34
CA ALA A 87 16.92 3.68 6.19
C ALA A 87 18.16 3.95 5.33
N LEU A 88 18.04 4.81 4.30
CA LEU A 88 19.09 5.03 3.29
C LEU A 88 19.58 6.48 3.30
N ASN A 89 18.79 7.38 2.71
CA ASN A 89 19.09 8.81 2.62
C ASN A 89 17.82 9.57 2.19
N PRO A 90 17.57 10.80 2.68
CA PRO A 90 16.44 11.62 2.25
C PRO A 90 16.34 11.81 0.73
N TYR A 91 17.46 11.99 0.03
CA TYR A 91 17.48 12.16 -1.43
C TYR A 91 17.02 10.89 -2.15
N LEU A 92 17.55 9.72 -1.74
CA LEU A 92 17.14 8.43 -2.32
C LEU A 92 15.67 8.11 -2.01
N GLY A 93 15.21 8.44 -0.80
CA GLY A 93 13.81 8.34 -0.43
C GLY A 93 12.93 9.20 -1.31
N PHE A 94 13.34 10.44 -1.59
CA PHE A 94 12.63 11.33 -2.50
C PHE A 94 12.56 10.75 -3.92
N VAL A 95 13.69 10.33 -4.49
CA VAL A 95 13.74 9.77 -5.84
C VAL A 95 12.83 8.54 -5.95
N ALA A 96 12.92 7.59 -5.02
CA ALA A 96 12.10 6.38 -5.04
C ALA A 96 10.59 6.69 -4.96
N SER A 97 10.18 7.58 -4.06
CA SER A 97 8.77 7.94 -3.91
C SER A 97 8.26 8.81 -5.06
N PHE A 98 9.10 9.67 -5.63
CA PHE A 98 8.77 10.47 -6.81
C PHE A 98 8.62 9.60 -8.05
N SER A 99 9.51 8.61 -8.25
CA SER A 99 9.38 7.62 -9.33
C SER A 99 8.12 6.75 -9.19
N GLN A 100 7.64 6.48 -7.98
CA GLN A 100 6.40 5.73 -7.78
C GLN A 100 5.14 6.55 -8.13
N TRP A 101 5.23 7.88 -8.13
CA TRP A 101 4.10 8.76 -8.43
C TRP A 101 3.79 8.84 -9.93
N PHE A 102 4.81 8.65 -10.78
CA PHE A 102 4.70 8.66 -12.24
C PHE A 102 4.57 7.25 -12.81
#